data_AF-A0A1C5LY08-F1
#
_entry.id   AF-A0A1C5LY08-F1
#
_cell.length_a   1.000
_cell.length_b   1.000
_cell.length_c   1.000
_cell.angle_alpha   90.00
_cell.angle_beta   90.00
_cell.angle_gamma   90.00
#
_symmetry.space_group_name_H-M   'P 1'
#
loop_
_entity.id
_entity.type
_entity.pdbx_description
1 polymer ?
#
loop_
_entity_poly.entity_id
_entity_poly.type
_entity_poly.pdbx_seq_one_letter_code
_entity_poly.pdbx_strand_id
1 'polypeptide(L)'
;MIDWEKPLWGDPAQDLGHMLAPTTTFWKTDVILEDCIVQDFITEYQVAVNGRINMGDLRTRVNIFLPVTCLRGITWCAMAYVEYRKPGRAIANPETFEKIKAYLSDDFLEKIHLFLLK
;
A
#
# COMPACT_ATOMS: atom_id res chain seq x y z
N MET A 1 -16.37 -5.66 4.77
CA MET A 1 -15.07 -6.06 4.19
C MET A 1 -15.27 -7.40 3.49
N ILE A 2 -14.72 -7.57 2.29
CA ILE A 2 -14.72 -8.82 1.51
C ILE A 2 -13.27 -9.32 1.37
N ASP A 3 -13.03 -10.42 0.66
CA ASP A 3 -11.67 -10.96 0.39
C ASP A 3 -10.90 -11.41 1.67
N TRP A 4 -11.62 -12.08 2.59
CA TRP A 4 -11.09 -12.67 3.82
C TRP A 4 -10.56 -14.10 3.60
N GLU A 5 -10.01 -14.40 2.43
CA GLU A 5 -9.58 -15.75 2.10
C GLU A 5 -8.29 -16.16 2.82
N LYS A 6 -7.48 -15.18 3.26
CA LYS A 6 -6.18 -15.38 3.92
C LYS A 6 -5.95 -14.42 5.10
N PRO A 7 -6.80 -14.42 6.14
CA PRO A 7 -6.61 -13.55 7.28
C PRO A 7 -5.44 -14.02 8.13
N LEU A 8 -4.78 -13.06 8.77
CA LEU A 8 -3.69 -13.31 9.69
C LEU A 8 -3.99 -12.60 11.01
N TRP A 9 -3.61 -13.23 12.12
CA TRP A 9 -3.54 -12.56 13.40
C TRP A 9 -2.21 -11.80 13.47
N GLY A 10 -2.26 -10.48 13.62
CA GLY A 10 -1.06 -9.64 13.52
C GLY A 10 -1.20 -8.28 14.23
N ASP A 11 -0.15 -7.47 14.13
CA ASP A 11 -0.16 -6.10 14.64
C ASP A 11 -1.11 -5.24 13.80
N PRO A 12 -2.05 -4.46 14.39
CA PRO A 12 -2.91 -3.56 13.63
C PRO A 12 -2.14 -2.56 12.74
N ALA A 13 -0.90 -2.24 13.11
CA ALA A 13 -0.06 -1.38 12.31
C ALA A 13 0.24 -1.95 10.91
N GLN A 14 0.21 -3.27 10.73
CA GLN A 14 0.40 -3.91 9.42
C GLN A 14 -0.78 -3.60 8.49
N ASP A 15 -2.01 -3.73 8.98
CA ASP A 15 -3.21 -3.42 8.21
C ASP A 15 -3.30 -1.93 7.90
N LEU A 16 -2.98 -1.08 8.87
CA LEU A 16 -2.92 0.38 8.67
C LEU A 16 -1.85 0.76 7.64
N GLY A 17 -0.65 0.18 7.72
CA GLY A 17 0.40 0.37 6.72
C GLY A 17 -0.08 -0.06 5.33
N HIS A 18 -0.84 -1.15 5.24
CA HIS A 18 -1.47 -1.58 3.98
C HIS A 18 -2.54 -0.60 3.50
N MET A 19 -3.36 -0.02 4.36
CA MET A 19 -4.43 0.90 3.96
C MET A 19 -3.89 2.27 3.53
N LEU A 20 -2.76 2.69 4.10
CA LEU A 20 -2.24 4.06 3.96
C LEU A 20 -1.05 4.17 3.01
N ALA A 21 -0.44 3.06 2.62
CA ALA A 21 0.70 3.10 1.70
C ALA A 21 0.31 3.70 0.34
N PRO A 22 1.16 4.59 -0.22
CA PRO A 22 0.94 5.14 -1.56
C PRO A 22 0.72 4.06 -2.63
N THR A 23 1.39 2.91 -2.50
CA THR A 23 1.27 1.80 -3.46
C THR A 23 -0.05 1.05 -3.37
N THR A 24 -0.84 1.21 -2.32
CA THR A 24 -2.17 0.59 -2.21
C THR A 24 -3.27 1.58 -2.52
N THR A 25 -3.13 2.84 -2.08
CA THR A 25 -4.09 3.91 -2.42
C THR A 25 -4.07 4.22 -3.91
N PHE A 26 -2.89 4.23 -4.54
CA PHE A 26 -2.77 4.54 -5.96
C PHE A 26 -3.46 3.51 -6.87
N TRP A 27 -3.66 2.25 -6.45
CA TRP A 27 -4.05 1.12 -7.33
C TRP A 27 -5.36 1.33 -8.09
N LYS A 28 -6.37 1.93 -7.44
CA LYS A 28 -7.71 2.14 -8.03
C LYS A 28 -8.17 3.59 -8.06
N THR A 29 -7.43 4.53 -7.46
CA THR A 29 -7.89 5.91 -7.32
C THR A 29 -6.90 6.97 -7.78
N ASP A 30 -5.70 6.60 -8.25
CA ASP A 30 -4.63 7.54 -8.64
C ASP A 30 -4.18 8.50 -7.52
N VAL A 31 -4.59 8.24 -6.27
CA VAL A 31 -4.27 9.08 -5.10
C VAL A 31 -3.06 8.56 -4.35
N ILE A 32 -2.16 9.48 -4.02
CA ILE A 32 -1.13 9.31 -2.98
C ILE A 32 -1.50 10.25 -1.84
N LEU A 33 -1.69 9.71 -0.64
CA LEU A 33 -2.09 10.50 0.52
C LEU A 33 -0.95 11.42 0.98
N GLU A 34 -1.32 12.63 1.37
CA GLU A 34 -0.42 13.52 2.10
C GLU A 34 -0.13 12.97 3.50
N ASP A 35 1.04 13.31 4.05
CA ASP A 35 1.44 12.79 5.36
C ASP A 35 0.46 13.22 6.47
N CYS A 36 -0.04 14.46 6.43
CA CYS A 36 -1.05 14.92 7.38
C CYS A 36 -2.30 14.03 7.38
N ILE A 37 -2.79 13.62 6.21
CA ILE A 37 -3.96 12.72 6.09
C ILE A 37 -3.65 11.33 6.65
N VAL A 38 -2.44 10.81 6.42
CA VAL A 38 -1.98 9.54 7.02
C VAL A 38 -1.95 9.66 8.55
N GLN A 39 -1.40 10.74 9.08
CA GLN A 39 -1.32 10.99 10.52
C GLN A 39 -2.69 11.20 11.17
N ASP A 40 -3.59 11.89 10.48
CA ASP A 40 -4.98 12.10 10.94
C ASP A 40 -5.73 10.78 10.95
N PHE A 41 -5.58 9.93 9.92
CA PHE A 41 -6.19 8.60 9.90
C PHE A 41 -5.74 7.75 11.08
N ILE A 42 -4.44 7.73 11.40
CA ILE A 42 -3.89 6.99 12.54
C ILE A 42 -4.52 7.49 13.85
N THR A 43 -4.69 8.81 13.98
CA THR A 43 -5.29 9.45 15.16
C THR A 43 -6.76 9.05 15.31
N GLU A 44 -7.54 9.16 14.23
CA GLU A 44 -8.95 8.76 14.21
C GLU A 44 -9.11 7.26 14.48
N TYR A 45 -8.21 6.41 13.98
CA TYR A 45 -8.22 4.99 14.29
C TYR A 45 -7.99 4.72 15.79
N GLN A 46 -7.07 5.44 16.44
CA GLN A 46 -6.85 5.35 17.89
C GLN A 46 -8.08 5.79 18.69
N VAL A 47 -8.72 6.90 18.29
CA VAL A 47 -9.97 7.38 18.90
C VAL A 47 -11.06 6.34 18.75
N ALA A 48 -11.26 5.83 17.52
CA ALA A 48 -12.28 4.83 17.23
C ALA A 48 -12.08 3.55 18.04
N VAL A 49 -10.84 3.08 18.21
CA VAL A 49 -10.52 1.93 19.07
C VAL A 49 -10.98 2.12 20.51
N ASN A 50 -10.98 3.35 21.02
CA ASN A 50 -11.55 3.70 22.33
C ASN A 50 -11.07 2.76 23.46
N GLY A 51 -9.75 2.51 23.51
CA GLY A 51 -9.11 1.69 24.54
C GLY A 51 -9.37 0.17 24.48
N ARG A 52 -10.09 -0.33 23.45
CA ARG A 52 -10.40 -1.77 23.32
C ARG A 52 -9.18 -2.65 23.09
N ILE A 53 -8.11 -2.09 22.55
CA ILE A 53 -6.82 -2.75 22.37
C ILE A 53 -5.70 -1.79 22.81
N ASN A 54 -4.60 -2.33 23.33
CA ASN A 54 -3.42 -1.53 23.65
C ASN A 54 -2.74 -1.09 22.35
N MET A 55 -2.75 0.21 22.09
CA MET A 55 -2.22 0.78 20.84
C MET A 55 -0.71 1.06 20.90
N GLY A 56 -0.12 1.14 22.10
CA GLY A 56 1.28 1.55 22.28
C GLY A 56 1.63 2.78 21.44
N ASP A 57 2.85 2.80 20.91
CA ASP A 57 3.24 3.78 19.88
C ASP A 57 2.83 3.29 18.49
N LEU A 58 1.52 3.37 18.20
CA LEU A 58 0.95 2.89 16.94
C LEU A 58 1.58 3.58 15.73
N ARG A 59 1.79 4.90 15.83
CA ARG A 59 2.29 5.72 14.73
C ARG A 59 3.66 5.25 14.27
N THR A 60 4.58 5.06 15.20
CA THR A 60 5.92 4.53 14.87
C THR A 60 5.83 3.16 14.20
N ARG A 61 4.96 2.27 14.69
CA ARG A 61 4.80 0.94 14.07
C ARG A 61 4.21 1.02 12.66
N VAL A 62 3.23 1.89 12.42
CA VAL A 62 2.68 2.11 11.07
C VAL A 62 3.76 2.63 10.13
N ASN A 63 4.57 3.59 10.59
CA ASN A 63 5.68 4.14 9.80
C ASN A 63 6.75 3.09 9.45
N ILE A 64 6.90 2.02 10.23
CA ILE A 64 7.76 0.88 9.87
C ILE A 64 7.14 0.02 8.75
N PHE A 65 5.81 -0.18 8.75
CA PHE A 65 5.13 -1.00 7.74
C PHE A 65 4.91 -0.28 6.40
N LEU A 66 4.88 1.05 6.38
CA LEU A 66 4.70 1.84 5.15
C LEU A 66 5.78 1.53 4.09
N PRO A 67 7.11 1.63 4.39
CA PRO A 67 8.17 1.26 3.45
C PRO A 67 8.08 -0.18 2.94
N VAL A 68 7.81 -1.13 3.85
CA VAL A 68 7.69 -2.55 3.51
C VAL A 68 6.53 -2.78 2.54
N THR A 69 5.40 -2.11 2.76
CA THR A 69 4.23 -2.18 1.89
C THR A 69 4.50 -1.55 0.52
N CYS A 70 5.20 -0.40 0.48
CA CYS A 70 5.65 0.22 -0.76
C CYS A 70 6.53 -0.73 -1.58
N LEU A 71 7.56 -1.30 -0.95
CA LEU A 71 8.47 -2.24 -1.60
C LEU A 71 7.73 -3.47 -2.14
N ARG A 72 6.81 -4.03 -1.35
CA ARG A 72 5.99 -5.17 -1.77
C ARG A 72 5.12 -4.81 -3.00
N GLY A 73 4.51 -3.64 -3.02
CA GLY A 73 3.68 -3.17 -4.15
C GLY A 73 4.49 -3.02 -5.44
N ILE A 74 5.66 -2.39 -5.36
CA ILE A 74 6.55 -2.17 -6.51
C ILE A 74 7.10 -3.51 -7.03
N THR A 75 7.61 -4.37 -6.15
CA THR A 75 8.17 -5.67 -6.53
C THR A 75 7.11 -6.59 -7.14
N TRP A 76 5.89 -6.57 -6.61
CA TRP A 76 4.77 -7.27 -7.22
C TRP A 76 4.45 -6.74 -8.63
N CYS A 77 4.44 -5.41 -8.83
CA CYS A 77 4.23 -4.82 -10.16
C CYS A 77 5.36 -5.19 -11.13
N ALA A 78 6.61 -5.22 -10.67
CA ALA A 78 7.76 -5.65 -11.49
C ALA A 78 7.61 -7.11 -11.94
N MET A 79 7.26 -8.01 -11.02
CA MET A 79 6.95 -9.41 -11.34
C MET A 79 5.77 -9.50 -12.32
N ALA A 80 4.67 -8.79 -12.04
CA ALA A 80 3.48 -8.80 -12.88
C ALA A 80 3.79 -8.28 -14.29
N TYR A 81 4.61 -7.25 -14.45
CA TYR A 81 5.02 -6.74 -15.74
C TYR A 81 5.69 -7.81 -16.62
N VAL A 82 6.58 -8.63 -16.03
CA VAL A 82 7.20 -9.77 -16.72
C VAL A 82 6.13 -10.81 -17.09
N GLU A 83 5.25 -11.18 -16.17
CA GLU A 83 4.17 -12.15 -16.43
C GLU A 83 3.19 -11.69 -17.51
N TYR A 84 2.90 -10.39 -17.61
CA TYR A 84 2.01 -9.83 -18.64
C TYR A 84 2.60 -9.91 -20.05
N ARG A 85 3.92 -10.04 -20.18
CA ARG A 85 4.63 -10.11 -21.46
C ARG A 85 4.95 -11.54 -21.91
N LYS A 86 4.65 -12.56 -21.11
CA LYS A 86 4.87 -13.96 -21.50
C LYS A 86 3.92 -14.38 -22.63
N PRO A 87 4.40 -15.09 -23.66
CA PRO A 87 3.54 -15.61 -24.72
C PRO A 87 2.55 -16.65 -24.16
N GLY A 88 1.33 -16.68 -24.70
CA GLY A 88 0.32 -17.68 -24.33
C GLY A 88 -0.52 -17.33 -23.09
N ARG A 89 -0.45 -16.10 -22.57
CA ARG A 89 -1.34 -15.66 -21.49
C ARG A 89 -2.78 -15.52 -22.01
N ALA A 90 -3.70 -16.34 -21.47
CA ALA A 90 -5.06 -16.46 -21.97
C ALA A 90 -5.91 -15.19 -21.77
N ILE A 91 -5.65 -14.40 -20.71
CA ILE A 91 -6.38 -13.17 -20.40
C ILE A 91 -5.42 -12.15 -19.78
N ALA A 92 -5.25 -11.00 -20.43
CA ALA A 92 -4.55 -9.84 -19.92
C ALA A 92 -5.54 -8.66 -19.91
N ASN A 93 -5.85 -8.12 -18.73
CA ASN A 93 -6.64 -6.90 -18.63
C ASN A 93 -5.73 -5.70 -19.02
N PRO A 94 -6.03 -4.96 -20.10
CA PRO A 94 -5.20 -3.85 -20.56
C PRO A 94 -5.04 -2.75 -19.53
N GLU A 95 -6.12 -2.38 -18.83
CA GLU A 95 -6.09 -1.32 -17.79
C GLU A 95 -5.18 -1.71 -16.63
N THR A 96 -5.20 -3.00 -16.24
CA THR A 96 -4.30 -3.50 -15.19
C THR A 96 -2.85 -3.44 -15.64
N PHE A 97 -2.57 -3.72 -16.92
CA PHE A 97 -1.22 -3.62 -17.46
C PHE A 97 -0.73 -2.17 -17.54
N GLU A 98 -1.58 -1.23 -17.95
CA GLU A 98 -1.28 0.20 -17.88
C GLU A 98 -0.98 0.64 -16.45
N LYS A 99 -1.79 0.17 -15.49
CA LYS A 99 -1.57 0.48 -14.08
C LYS A 99 -0.22 -0.07 -13.60
N ILE A 100 0.11 -1.32 -13.92
CA ILE A 100 1.42 -1.90 -13.60
C ILE A 100 2.57 -1.05 -14.18
N LYS A 101 2.46 -0.59 -15.44
CA LYS A 101 3.47 0.29 -16.04
C LYS A 101 3.59 1.62 -15.29
N ALA A 102 2.48 2.20 -14.85
CA ALA A 102 2.50 3.43 -14.05
C ALA A 102 3.30 3.26 -12.74
N TYR A 103 3.16 2.11 -12.06
CA TYR A 103 3.93 1.79 -10.85
C TYR A 103 5.44 1.66 -11.09
N LEU A 104 5.86 1.38 -12.33
CA LEU A 104 7.25 1.21 -12.72
C LEU A 104 7.81 2.43 -13.45
N SER A 105 7.03 3.51 -13.55
CA SER A 105 7.49 4.76 -14.15
C SER A 105 8.42 5.52 -13.21
N ASP A 106 9.39 6.25 -13.78
CA ASP A 106 10.32 7.08 -13.01
C ASP A 106 9.57 8.11 -12.13
N ASP A 107 8.51 8.72 -12.66
CA ASP A 107 7.67 9.67 -11.91
C ASP A 107 7.05 9.05 -10.66
N PHE A 108 6.49 7.84 -10.77
CA PHE A 108 5.92 7.17 -9.61
C PHE A 108 7.00 6.73 -8.62
N LEU A 109 8.11 6.17 -9.10
CA LEU A 109 9.20 5.71 -8.25
C LEU A 109 9.85 6.87 -7.48
N GLU A 110 10.01 8.04 -8.10
CA GLU A 110 10.51 9.26 -7.45
C GLU A 110 9.54 9.73 -6.35
N LYS A 111 8.22 9.71 -6.60
CA LYS A 111 7.21 10.03 -5.59
C LYS A 111 7.30 9.09 -4.38
N ILE A 112 7.50 7.79 -4.60
CA ILE A 112 7.70 6.83 -3.52
C ILE A 112 9.02 7.11 -2.79
N HIS A 113 10.10 7.38 -3.52
CA HIS A 113 11.39 7.72 -2.91
C HIS A 113 11.27 8.93 -1.96
N LEU A 114 10.67 10.03 -2.43
CA LEU A 114 10.42 11.23 -1.63
C LEU A 114 9.48 10.97 -0.45
N PHE A 115 8.50 10.09 -0.60
CA PHE A 115 7.63 9.69 0.51
C PHE A 115 8.41 8.96 1.61
N LEU A 116 9.38 8.11 1.25
CA LEU A 116 10.16 7.29 2.19
C LEU A 116 11.31 8.02 2.89
N LEU A 117 11.72 9.20 2.39
CA LEU A 117 12.76 10.02 3.00
C LEU A 117 12.27 10.94 4.13
N LYS A 118 10.96 10.96 4.38
CA LYS A 118 10.33 11.73 5.47
C LYS A 118 10.53 11.02 6.81
#